data_AF-A0A969JMQ0-F1
#
_entry.id   AF-A0A969JMQ0-F1
#
_cell.length_a   1.000
_cell.length_b   1.000
_cell.length_c   1.000
_cell.angle_alpha   90.00
_cell.angle_beta   90.00
_cell.angle_gamma   90.00
#
_symmetry.space_group_name_H-M   'P 1'
#
loop_
_entity.id
_entity.type
_entity.pdbx_description
1 polymer ?
#
loop_
_entity_poly.entity_id
_entity_poly.type
_entity_poly.pdbx_seq_one_letter_code
_entity_poly.pdbx_strand_id
1 'polypeptide(L)' 'MKKILVPCDFSDQAVQAFKFAVDLAKQSRGEILLLTVIELPVMHESALMPSISFEQVFVKETKERAEKDFEK' A
#
# COMPACT_ATOMS: atom_id res chain seq x y z
N MET A 1 18.34 7.75 10.74
CA MET A 1 17.35 8.42 9.87
C MET A 1 16.09 8.62 10.70
N LYS A 2 15.44 9.80 10.67
CA LYS A 2 14.27 10.03 11.54
C LYS A 2 12.99 9.37 11.01
N LYS A 3 12.79 9.39 9.68
CA LYS A 3 11.63 8.80 8.99
C LYS A 3 12.10 8.16 7.67
N ILE A 4 11.64 6.95 7.38
CA ILE A 4 11.94 6.18 6.15
C ILE A 4 10.62 5.98 5.40
N LEU A 5 10.50 6.52 4.19
CA LEU A 5 9.35 6.26 3.33
C LEU A 5 9.59 4.96 2.54
N VAL A 6 8.66 4.02 2.64
CA VAL A 6 8.70 2.73 1.95
C VAL A 6 7.48 2.65 1.03
N PRO A 7 7.65 2.87 -0.30
CA PRO A 7 6.59 2.61 -1.25
C PRO A 7 6.34 1.10 -1.38
N CYS A 8 5.09 0.70 -1.53
CA CYS A 8 4.73 -0.71 -1.72
C CYS A 8 3.58 -0.90 -2.72
N ASP A 9 3.66 -2.02 -3.45
CA ASP A 9 2.71 -2.45 -4.49
C ASP A 9 2.27 -3.92 -4.31
N PHE A 10 2.48 -4.48 -3.11
CA PHE A 10 2.19 -5.88 -2.75
C PHE A 10 2.97 -6.95 -3.54
N SER A 11 4.02 -6.56 -4.25
CA SER A 11 4.96 -7.51 -4.82
C SER A 11 5.84 -8.13 -3.74
N ASP A 12 6.38 -9.33 -4.00
CA ASP A 12 7.35 -9.97 -3.12
C ASP A 12 8.58 -9.05 -2.88
N GLN A 13 8.98 -8.29 -3.90
CA GLN A 13 10.06 -7.32 -3.84
C GLN A 13 9.75 -6.19 -2.86
N ALA A 14 8.53 -5.64 -2.90
CA ALA A 14 8.10 -4.62 -1.95
C ALA A 14 8.05 -5.16 -0.51
N VAL A 15 7.63 -6.41 -0.31
CA VAL A 15 7.67 -7.07 1.00
C VAL A 15 9.10 -7.20 1.52
N GLN A 16 10.06 -7.58 0.66
CA GLN A 16 11.48 -7.64 1.05
C GLN A 16 12.05 -6.24 1.35
N ALA A 17 11.69 -5.23 0.56
CA ALA A 17 12.10 -3.84 0.81
C ALA A 17 11.57 -3.34 2.18
N PHE A 18 10.33 -3.67 2.53
CA PHE A 18 9.76 -3.37 3.85
C PHE A 18 10.53 -4.07 4.98
N LYS A 19 10.82 -5.37 4.86
CA LYS A 19 11.59 -6.11 5.86
C LYS A 19 12.97 -5.49 6.10
N PHE A 20 13.66 -5.11 5.02
CA PHE A 20 14.94 -4.40 5.13
C PHE A 20 14.79 -3.03 5.81
N ALA A 21 13.75 -2.26 5.45
CA ALA A 21 13.48 -0.98 6.08
C ALA A 21 13.19 -1.13 7.58
N VAL A 22 12.50 -2.19 8.01
CA VAL A 22 12.29 -2.53 9.43
C VAL A 22 13.60 -2.69 10.17
N ASP A 23 14.56 -3.42 9.61
CA ASP A 23 15.86 -3.61 10.24
C ASP A 23 16.69 -2.32 10.28
N LEU A 24 16.62 -1.51 9.22
CA LEU A 24 17.26 -0.20 9.17
C LEU A 24 16.65 0.80 10.19
N ALA A 25 15.33 0.78 10.35
CA ALA A 25 14.61 1.60 11.30
C ALA A 25 14.95 1.21 12.75
N LYS A 26 15.05 -0.08 13.06
CA LYS A 26 15.49 -0.58 14.38
C LYS A 26 16.88 -0.05 14.76
N GLN A 27 17.84 -0.15 13.84
CA GLN A 27 19.21 0.31 14.07
C GLN A 27 19.29 1.83 14.28
N SER A 28 18.49 2.58 13.52
CA SER A 28 18.54 4.04 13.53
C SER A 28 17.53 4.69 14.48
N ARG A 29 16.74 3.90 15.21
CA ARG A 29 15.58 4.33 16.02
C ARG A 29 14.64 5.24 15.21
N GLY A 30 14.46 4.90 13.94
CA GLY A 30 13.66 5.64 12.97
C GLY A 30 12.23 5.13 12.89
N GLU A 31 11.37 5.94 12.29
CA GLU A 31 9.99 5.60 11.94
C GLU A 31 9.92 5.14 10.48
N ILE A 32 9.02 4.21 10.16
CA ILE A 32 8.69 3.82 8.79
C ILE A 32 7.33 4.40 8.44
N LEU A 33 7.27 5.11 7.32
CA LEU A 33 6.04 5.46 6.64
C LEU A 33 5.88 4.50 5.46
N LEU A 34 4.93 3.58 5.55
CA LEU A 34 4.57 2.68 4.46
C LEU A 34 3.52 3.37 3.58
N LEU A 35 3.71 3.35 2.26
CA LEU A 35 2.83 4.02 1.31
C LEU A 35 2.47 3.11 0.13
N THR A 36 1.17 2.83 -0.03
CA THR A 36 0.62 2.27 -1.25
C THR A 36 -0.02 3.38 -2.08
N VAL A 37 0.29 3.44 -3.37
CA VAL A 37 -0.39 4.33 -4.32
C VAL A 37 -1.47 3.52 -5.03
N ILE A 38 -2.68 4.08 -5.08
CA ILE A 38 -3.85 3.45 -5.68
C ILE A 38 -4.24 4.25 -6.92
N GLU A 39 -4.25 3.60 -8.09
CA GLU A 39 -4.80 4.18 -9.32
C GLU A 39 -6.26 3.73 -9.46
N LEU A 40 -7.20 4.69 -9.37
CA LEU A 40 -8.61 4.41 -9.55
C LEU A 40 -8.91 4.29 -11.05
N PRO A 41 -9.67 3.27 -11.49
CA PRO A 41 -9.97 3.14 -12.90
C PRO A 41 -10.92 4.25 -13.36
N VAL A 42 -10.58 4.86 -14.49
CA VAL A 42 -11.46 5.83 -15.15
C VAL A 42 -12.54 5.07 -15.91
N MET A 43 -13.76 5.06 -15.39
CA MET A 43 -14.91 4.49 -16.08
C MET A 43 -15.42 5.49 -17.12
N HIS A 44 -15.35 5.14 -18.41
CA HIS A 44 -16.05 5.89 -19.46
C HIS A 44 -17.56 5.61 -19.38
N GLU A 45 -18.39 6.65 -19.61
CA GLU A 45 -19.84 6.72 -19.37
C GLU A 45 -20.70 5.54 -19.90
N SER A 46 -20.15 4.67 -20.75
CA SER A 46 -20.86 3.55 -21.36
C SER A 46 -21.18 2.38 -20.42
N ALA A 47 -20.59 2.31 -19.22
CA ALA A 47 -20.87 1.24 -18.27
C ALA A 47 -21.76 1.74 -17.13
N LEU A 48 -23.04 1.35 -17.15
CA LEU A 48 -24.06 1.61 -16.11
C LEU A 48 -23.77 0.88 -14.78
N MET A 49 -22.51 0.69 -14.40
CA MET A 49 -22.16 0.26 -13.05
C MET A 49 -22.10 1.49 -12.14
N PRO A 50 -22.59 1.42 -10.88
CA PRO A 50 -22.38 2.49 -9.92
C PRO A 50 -20.87 2.59 -9.61
N SER A 51 -20.19 3.52 -10.28
CA SER A 51 -18.74 3.77 -10.15
C SER A 51 -18.30 3.95 -8.70
N ILE A 52 -19.15 4.57 -7.88
CA ILE A 52 -18.93 4.79 -6.44
C ILE A 52 -18.75 3.46 -5.68
N SER A 53 -19.48 2.41 -6.04
CA SER A 53 -19.38 1.11 -5.37
C SER A 53 -18.06 0.41 -5.68
N PHE A 54 -17.55 0.56 -6.91
CA PHE A 54 -16.29 -0.06 -7.32
C PHE A 54 -15.09 0.55 -6.58
N GLU A 55 -15.01 1.89 -6.51
CA GLU A 55 -13.92 2.58 -5.82
C GLU A 55 -13.83 2.17 -4.35
N GLN A 56 -14.97 2.09 -3.66
CA GLN A 56 -15.01 1.68 -2.25
C GLN A 56 -14.53 0.24 -2.04
N VAL A 57 -14.94 -0.69 -2.91
CA VAL A 57 -14.49 -2.08 -2.87
C VAL A 57 -12.98 -2.15 -3.11
N PHE A 58 -12.48 -1.46 -4.13
CA PHE A 58 -11.06 -1.46 -4.48
C PHE A 58 -10.17 -0.89 -3.36
N VAL A 59 -10.58 0.23 -2.75
CA VAL A 59 -9.88 0.81 -1.59
C VAL A 59 -9.89 -0.15 -0.41
N LYS A 60 -11.01 -0.83 -0.15
CA LYS A 60 -11.13 -1.81 0.93
C LYS A 60 -10.20 -3.00 0.71
N GLU A 61 -10.21 -3.61 -0.47
CA GLU A 61 -9.35 -4.75 -0.80
C GLU A 61 -7.87 -4.38 -0.72
N THR A 62 -7.51 -3.19 -1.20
CA THR A 62 -6.14 -2.69 -1.13
C THR A 62 -5.68 -2.53 0.33
N LYS A 63 -6.57 -2.02 1.19
CA LYS A 63 -6.30 -1.89 2.63
C LYS A 63 -6.10 -3.25 3.29
N GLU A 64 -6.98 -4.22 3.04
CA GLU A 64 -6.89 -5.57 3.60
C GLU A 64 -5.58 -6.26 3.18
N ARG A 65 -5.16 -6.05 1.92
CA ARG A 65 -3.89 -6.60 1.43
C ARG A 65 -2.68 -5.94 2.09
N ALA A 66 -2.73 -4.62 2.33
CA ALA A 66 -1.69 -3.92 3.05
C ALA A 66 -1.52 -4.43 4.48
N GLU A 67 -2.63 -4.66 5.18
CA GLU A 67 -2.61 -5.22 6.54
C GLU A 67 -2.04 -6.64 6.57
N LYS A 68 -2.39 -7.48 5.59
CA LYS A 68 -1.90 -8.86 5.49
C LYS A 68 -0.41 -8.95 5.15
N ASP A 69 0.05 -8.22 4.13
CA ASP A 69 1.38 -8.42 3.55
C ASP A 69 2.47 -7.61 4.29
N PHE A 70 2.08 -6.59 5.07
CA PHE A 70 2.98 -5.69 5.78
C PHE A 70 2.73 -5.63 7.30
N GLU A 71 2.18 -6.70 7.88
CA GLU A 71 2.13 -6.88 9.33
C GLU A 71 3.54 -7.05 9.90
N LYS A 72 3.77 -6.56 11.12
CA LYS A 72 5.10 -6.41 11.73
C LYS A 72 5.49 -7.58 12.60
#